data_AF-A0A3D3L7R3-F1
#
_entry.id   AF-A0A3D3L7R3-F1
#
_cell.length_a   1.000
_cell.length_b   1.000
_cell.length_c   1.000
_cell.angle_alpha   90.00
_cell.angle_beta   90.00
_cell.angle_gamma   90.00
#
_symmetry.space_group_name_H-M   'P 1'
#
loop_
_entity.id
_entity.type
_entity.pdbx_description
1 polymer ?
#
loop_
_entity_poly.entity_id
_entity_poly.type
_entity_poly.pdbx_seq_one_letter_code
_entity_poly.pdbx_strand_id
1 'polypeptide(L)'
;MPEAGANDDLQALFQMGRAAYYKGDMEMAYQLLKQVEAKQPNHYETKVLLAQIRTHMKTGTGSLKKTYSGVTLAKIEFVDVSLEEAVEGLRGLCKTSTEGKVMPNIIIKDAELKAKTLSLQLNNIPLTEAIEYIARVAGARAVYEQHAVMLVSLAGSGTP
;
A
#
# COMPACT_ATOMS: atom_id res chain seq x y z
N MET A 1 -28.08 -40.35 -8.66
CA MET A 1 -28.30 -38.93 -8.96
C MET A 1 -27.51 -38.11 -7.95
N PRO A 2 -26.34 -37.53 -8.28
CA PRO A 2 -25.51 -36.80 -7.32
C PRO A 2 -25.60 -35.29 -7.55
N GLU A 3 -26.55 -34.61 -6.91
CA GLU A 3 -26.64 -33.13 -6.94
C GLU A 3 -26.47 -32.49 -5.55
N ALA A 4 -26.30 -33.29 -4.49
CA ALA A 4 -26.15 -32.79 -3.11
C ALA A 4 -24.77 -32.17 -2.81
N GLY A 5 -23.69 -32.63 -3.47
CA GLY A 5 -22.33 -32.16 -3.16
C GLY A 5 -22.00 -30.77 -3.71
N ALA A 6 -22.61 -30.36 -4.82
CA ALA A 6 -22.26 -29.11 -5.49
C ALA A 6 -22.82 -27.87 -4.78
N ASN A 7 -24.00 -27.99 -4.14
CA ASN A 7 -24.62 -26.89 -3.39
C ASN A 7 -23.98 -26.68 -2.02
N ASP A 8 -23.52 -27.74 -1.35
CA ASP A 8 -22.83 -27.64 -0.07
C ASP A 8 -21.46 -26.96 -0.24
N ASP A 9 -20.71 -27.34 -1.28
CA ASP A 9 -19.43 -26.72 -1.64
C ASP A 9 -19.58 -25.22 -1.97
N LEU A 10 -20.66 -24.85 -2.66
CA LEU A 10 -21.02 -23.46 -2.95
C LEU A 10 -21.29 -22.63 -1.69
N GLN A 11 -22.09 -23.16 -0.77
CA GLN A 11 -22.37 -22.50 0.50
C GLN A 11 -21.12 -22.42 1.38
N ALA A 12 -20.28 -23.45 1.38
CA ALA A 12 -19.01 -23.44 2.10
C ALA A 12 -18.08 -22.35 1.55
N LEU A 13 -17.91 -22.25 0.24
CA LEU A 13 -17.11 -21.21 -0.42
C LEU A 13 -17.64 -19.80 -0.10
N PHE A 14 -18.97 -19.62 -0.10
CA PHE A 14 -19.58 -18.34 0.24
C PHE A 14 -19.32 -17.96 1.70
N GLN A 15 -19.52 -18.91 2.63
CA GLN A 15 -19.27 -18.68 4.06
C GLN A 15 -17.80 -18.39 4.34
N MET A 16 -16.88 -19.12 3.69
CA MET A 16 -15.44 -18.88 3.80
C MET A 16 -15.07 -17.49 3.25
N GLY A 17 -15.63 -17.11 2.09
CA GLY A 17 -15.39 -15.79 1.50
C GLY A 17 -15.93 -14.66 2.37
N ARG A 18 -17.11 -14.86 2.98
CA ARG A 18 -17.70 -13.92 3.93
C ARG A 18 -16.87 -13.81 5.21
N ALA A 19 -16.38 -14.94 5.75
CA ALA A 19 -15.51 -14.96 6.92
C ALA A 19 -14.16 -14.27 6.65
N ALA A 20 -13.56 -14.49 5.48
CA ALA A 20 -12.35 -13.78 5.06
C ALA A 20 -12.59 -12.26 4.95
N TYR A 21 -13.75 -11.84 4.43
CA TYR A 21 -14.14 -10.43 4.39
C TYR A 21 -14.21 -9.81 5.80
N TYR A 22 -14.88 -10.48 6.75
CA TYR A 22 -14.94 -10.03 8.14
C TYR A 22 -13.59 -10.06 8.86
N LYS A 23 -12.68 -10.94 8.46
CA LYS A 23 -11.30 -10.99 8.98
C LYS A 23 -10.39 -9.90 8.40
N GLY A 24 -10.81 -9.20 7.34
CA GLY A 24 -9.99 -8.22 6.64
C GLY A 24 -9.10 -8.80 5.53
N ASP A 25 -9.17 -10.11 5.28
CA ASP A 25 -8.51 -10.81 4.18
C ASP A 25 -9.25 -10.59 2.85
N MET A 26 -9.20 -9.34 2.36
CA MET A 26 -9.90 -8.88 1.15
C MET A 26 -9.54 -9.71 -0.09
N GLU A 27 -8.28 -10.12 -0.22
CA GLU A 27 -7.81 -10.94 -1.35
C GLU A 27 -8.42 -12.34 -1.34
N MET A 28 -8.38 -13.02 -0.19
CA MET A 28 -8.94 -14.37 -0.04
C MET A 28 -10.47 -14.34 -0.17
N ALA A 29 -11.12 -13.31 0.39
CA ALA A 29 -12.55 -13.07 0.23
C ALA A 29 -12.94 -12.90 -1.24
N TYR A 30 -12.18 -12.12 -2.01
CA TYR A 30 -12.43 -11.92 -3.44
C TYR A 30 -12.32 -13.23 -4.24
N GLN A 31 -11.27 -14.03 -4.00
CA GLN A 31 -11.05 -15.30 -4.71
C GLN A 31 -12.20 -16.29 -4.46
N LEU A 32 -12.56 -16.50 -3.19
CA LEU A 32 -13.62 -17.44 -2.78
C LEU A 32 -14.98 -17.01 -3.33
N LEU A 33 -15.34 -15.74 -3.18
CA LEU A 33 -16.62 -15.22 -3.68
C LEU A 33 -16.69 -15.19 -5.21
N LYS A 34 -15.56 -15.00 -5.90
CA LYS A 34 -15.51 -15.08 -7.37
C LYS A 34 -15.76 -16.51 -7.87
N GLN A 35 -15.32 -17.53 -7.13
CA GLN A 35 -15.65 -18.92 -7.45
C GLN A 35 -17.15 -19.20 -7.25
N VAL A 36 -17.76 -18.61 -6.21
CA VAL A 36 -19.22 -18.69 -5.99
C VAL A 36 -19.98 -18.00 -7.13
N GLU A 37 -19.54 -16.82 -7.58
CA GLU A 37 -20.16 -16.11 -8.72
C GLU A 37 -20.06 -16.93 -10.02
N ALA A 38 -18.91 -17.58 -10.27
CA ALA A 38 -18.70 -18.39 -11.46
C ALA A 38 -19.60 -19.63 -11.50
N LYS A 39 -19.87 -20.23 -10.33
CA LYS A 39 -20.77 -21.39 -10.20
C LYS A 39 -22.25 -20.98 -10.09
N GLN A 40 -22.54 -19.82 -9.50
CA GLN A 40 -23.91 -19.29 -9.33
C GLN A 40 -23.96 -17.78 -9.65
N PRO A 41 -24.09 -17.41 -10.93
CA PRO A 41 -24.07 -16.00 -11.36
C PRO A 41 -25.29 -15.19 -10.91
N ASN A 42 -26.34 -15.87 -10.42
CA ASN A 42 -27.55 -15.24 -9.89
C ASN A 42 -27.50 -15.00 -8.37
N HIS A 43 -26.37 -15.27 -7.70
CA HIS A 43 -26.27 -15.06 -6.25
C HIS A 43 -26.10 -13.58 -5.91
N TYR A 44 -27.19 -12.94 -5.45
CA TYR A 44 -27.22 -11.52 -5.13
C TYR A 44 -26.23 -11.14 -4.02
N GLU A 45 -26.16 -11.91 -2.94
CA GLU A 45 -25.27 -11.62 -1.81
C GLU A 45 -23.79 -11.63 -2.20
N THR A 46 -23.38 -12.59 -3.05
CA THR A 46 -22.01 -12.67 -3.57
C THR A 46 -21.68 -11.44 -4.41
N LYS A 47 -22.61 -11.00 -5.26
CA LYS A 47 -22.43 -9.78 -6.08
C LYS A 47 -22.26 -8.54 -5.22
N VAL A 48 -23.06 -8.38 -4.16
CA VAL A 48 -22.96 -7.25 -3.23
C VAL A 48 -21.62 -7.28 -2.50
N LEU A 49 -21.23 -8.42 -1.93
CA LEU A 49 -19.94 -8.58 -1.25
C LEU A 49 -18.76 -8.35 -2.19
N LEU A 50 -18.79 -8.89 -3.41
CA LEU A 50 -17.75 -8.64 -4.42
C LEU A 50 -17.67 -7.17 -4.83
N ALA A 51 -18.79 -6.45 -4.88
CA ALA A 51 -18.78 -5.01 -5.16
C ALA A 51 -18.14 -4.22 -4.01
N GLN A 52 -18.46 -4.58 -2.76
CA GLN A 52 -17.83 -3.99 -1.57
C GLN A 52 -16.33 -4.31 -1.52
N ILE A 53 -15.95 -5.57 -1.72
CA ILE A 53 -14.55 -6.00 -1.78
C ILE A 53 -13.82 -5.29 -2.91
N ARG A 54 -14.39 -5.20 -4.12
CA ARG A 54 -13.76 -4.44 -5.22
C ARG A 54 -13.61 -2.96 -4.90
N THR A 55 -14.54 -2.38 -4.15
CA THR A 55 -14.45 -0.99 -3.69
C THR A 55 -13.33 -0.83 -2.67
N HIS A 56 -13.25 -1.72 -1.69
CA HIS A 56 -12.16 -1.78 -0.71
C HIS A 56 -10.80 -2.18 -1.32
N MET A 57 -10.78 -2.97 -2.40
CA MET A 57 -9.57 -3.38 -3.10
C MET A 57 -9.07 -2.33 -4.10
N LYS A 58 -9.98 -1.54 -4.68
CA LYS A 58 -9.59 -0.34 -5.44
C LYS A 58 -8.99 0.72 -4.52
N THR A 59 -9.37 0.74 -3.24
CA THR A 59 -8.85 1.68 -2.26
C THR A 59 -7.73 1.11 -1.37
N GLY A 60 -7.52 -0.21 -1.36
CA GLY A 60 -6.49 -0.88 -0.56
C GLY A 60 -5.99 -2.17 -1.22
N THR A 61 -4.70 -2.45 -1.08
CA THR A 61 -4.10 -3.76 -1.44
C THR A 61 -3.66 -3.91 -2.90
N GLY A 62 -2.97 -2.91 -3.44
CA GLY A 62 -1.64 -3.19 -3.96
C GLY A 62 -0.69 -2.84 -2.83
N SER A 63 0.09 -3.80 -2.30
CA SER A 63 1.07 -3.55 -1.23
C SER A 63 1.72 -2.20 -1.51
N LEU A 64 1.74 -1.27 -0.54
CA LEU A 64 2.21 0.10 -0.77
C LEU A 64 3.53 0.12 -1.55
N LYS A 65 4.42 -0.84 -1.25
CA LYS A 65 5.64 -1.12 -2.00
C LYS A 65 5.44 -1.36 -3.51
N LYS A 66 4.46 -2.16 -3.93
CA LYS A 66 4.14 -2.47 -5.34
C LYS A 66 3.48 -1.27 -6.06
N THR A 67 2.62 -0.54 -5.36
CA THR A 67 2.02 0.70 -5.87
C THR A 67 3.08 1.79 -6.04
N TYR A 68 4.02 1.92 -5.09
CA TYR A 68 5.12 2.86 -5.15
C TYR A 68 6.21 2.46 -6.15
N SER A 69 6.51 1.17 -6.30
CA SER A 69 7.52 0.69 -7.27
C SER A 69 7.14 0.97 -8.72
N GLY A 70 5.84 1.08 -9.02
CA GLY A 70 5.33 1.44 -10.35
C GLY A 70 5.38 2.94 -10.67
N VAL A 71 5.74 3.78 -9.71
CA VAL A 71 5.80 5.24 -9.86
C VAL A 71 7.25 5.67 -10.04
N THR A 72 7.62 6.03 -11.25
CA THR A 72 8.92 6.64 -11.56
C THR A 72 8.83 8.16 -11.52
N LEU A 73 9.69 8.76 -10.71
CA LEU A 73 9.87 10.20 -10.63
C LEU A 73 10.96 10.63 -11.63
N ALA A 74 10.60 11.52 -12.54
CA ALA A 74 11.50 11.96 -13.61
C ALA A 74 12.72 12.72 -13.07
N LYS A 75 12.48 13.63 -12.12
CA LYS A 75 13.52 14.43 -11.46
C LYS A 75 13.07 14.76 -10.03
N ILE A 76 14.00 14.64 -9.09
CA ILE A 76 13.88 15.09 -7.70
C ILE A 76 15.14 15.88 -7.41
N GLU A 77 14.98 17.11 -6.93
CA GLU A 77 16.09 17.98 -6.58
C GLU A 77 15.76 18.67 -5.27
N PHE A 78 16.56 18.35 -4.27
CA PHE A 78 16.45 18.86 -2.92
C PHE A 78 17.79 19.49 -2.59
N VAL A 79 17.76 20.76 -2.16
CA VAL A 79 18.96 21.53 -1.86
C VAL A 79 18.74 22.21 -0.53
N ASP A 80 19.48 21.78 0.49
CA ASP A 80 19.40 22.31 1.85
C ASP A 80 17.97 22.31 2.42
N VAL A 81 17.21 21.24 2.16
CA VAL A 81 15.84 21.09 2.64
C VAL A 81 15.80 20.16 3.84
N SER A 82 14.92 20.45 4.80
CA SER A 82 14.65 19.56 5.92
C SER A 82 14.03 18.23 5.44
N LEU A 83 14.22 17.15 6.18
CA LEU A 83 13.61 15.84 5.86
C LEU A 83 12.09 15.94 5.74
N GLU A 84 11.45 16.74 6.61
CA GLU A 84 10.01 17.00 6.53
C GLU A 84 9.62 17.63 5.18
N GLU A 85 10.31 18.70 4.79
CA GLU A 85 10.12 19.38 3.49
C GLU A 85 10.39 18.43 2.31
N ALA A 86 11.43 17.60 2.39
CA ALA A 86 11.75 16.63 1.35
C ALA A 86 10.64 15.59 1.18
N VAL A 87 10.07 15.11 2.29
CA VAL A 87 8.95 14.17 2.29
C VAL A 87 7.67 14.81 1.75
N GLU A 88 7.37 16.06 2.13
CA GLU A 88 6.23 16.81 1.59
C GLU A 88 6.40 17.10 0.10
N GLY A 89 7.58 17.53 -0.33
CA GLY A 89 7.92 17.77 -1.72
C GLY A 89 7.81 16.49 -2.56
N LEU A 90 8.31 15.37 -2.05
CA LEU A 90 8.16 14.06 -2.69
C LEU A 90 6.68 13.67 -2.86
N ARG A 91 5.86 13.89 -1.84
CA ARG A 91 4.42 13.61 -1.89
C ARG A 91 3.71 14.48 -2.93
N GLY A 92 4.11 15.75 -3.06
CA GLY A 92 3.67 16.65 -4.12
C GLY A 92 4.07 16.16 -5.51
N LEU A 93 5.33 15.75 -5.68
CA LEU A 93 5.83 15.19 -6.95
C LEU A 93 5.08 13.91 -7.34
N CYS A 94 4.84 13.00 -6.39
CA CYS A 94 4.04 11.79 -6.64
C CYS A 94 2.62 12.13 -7.08
N LYS A 95 1.97 13.09 -6.42
CA LYS A 95 0.63 13.54 -6.81
C LYS A 95 0.61 14.02 -8.25
N THR A 96 1.60 14.82 -8.65
CA THR A 96 1.71 15.33 -10.04
C THR A 96 2.01 14.21 -11.03
N SER A 97 2.99 13.35 -10.75
CA SER A 97 3.41 12.27 -11.66
C SER A 97 2.38 11.14 -11.80
N THR A 98 1.51 10.96 -10.79
CA THR A 98 0.49 9.90 -10.80
C THR A 98 -0.93 10.44 -10.97
N GLU A 99 -1.08 11.73 -11.25
CA GLU A 99 -2.38 12.37 -11.40
C GLU A 99 -3.29 12.18 -10.16
N GLY A 100 -2.67 12.16 -8.97
CA GLY A 100 -3.33 11.97 -7.69
C GLY A 100 -3.66 10.52 -7.32
N LYS A 101 -3.27 9.54 -8.15
CA LYS A 101 -3.52 8.10 -7.87
C LYS A 101 -2.70 7.57 -6.71
N VAL A 102 -1.51 8.12 -6.47
CA VAL A 102 -0.60 7.64 -5.43
C VAL A 102 -0.17 8.81 -4.55
N MET A 103 -0.58 8.76 -3.29
CA MET A 103 -0.17 9.70 -2.26
C MET A 103 0.53 8.93 -1.14
N PRO A 104 1.86 9.00 -1.05
CA PRO A 104 2.56 8.30 0.00
C PRO A 104 2.24 8.92 1.36
N ASN A 105 1.79 8.09 2.31
CA ASN A 105 1.65 8.47 3.70
C ASN A 105 2.95 8.14 4.44
N ILE A 106 3.81 9.14 4.63
CA ILE A 106 5.14 8.96 5.22
C ILE A 106 5.14 9.58 6.61
N ILE A 107 5.56 8.81 7.60
CA ILE A 107 5.58 9.22 9.02
C ILE A 107 7.04 9.25 9.48
N ILE A 108 7.49 10.39 9.98
CA ILE A 108 8.82 10.55 10.55
C ILE A 108 8.70 10.39 12.07
N LYS A 109 9.34 9.36 12.65
CA LYS A 109 9.21 9.04 14.08
C LYS A 109 9.98 10.00 14.98
N ASP A 110 11.20 10.37 14.58
CA ASP A 110 12.08 11.22 15.39
C ASP A 110 11.94 12.69 14.98
N ALA A 111 11.70 13.58 15.95
CA ALA A 111 11.67 15.02 15.71
C ALA A 111 13.04 15.56 15.25
N GLU A 112 14.12 14.97 15.75
CA GLU A 112 15.49 15.30 15.33
C GLU A 112 15.76 14.94 13.87
N LEU A 113 15.13 13.88 13.36
CA LEU A 113 15.19 13.53 11.94
C LEU A 113 14.44 14.55 11.09
N LYS A 114 13.29 15.05 11.54
CA LYS A 114 12.50 16.04 10.80
C LYS A 114 13.31 17.30 10.49
N ALA A 115 14.08 17.77 11.46
CA ALA A 115 14.93 18.96 11.35
C ALA A 115 16.24 18.71 10.58
N LYS A 116 16.54 17.46 10.19
CA LYS A 116 17.76 17.12 9.46
C LYS A 116 17.69 17.70 8.06
N THR A 117 18.65 18.56 7.70
CA THR A 117 18.77 19.05 6.33
C THR A 117 19.48 18.03 5.45
N LEU A 118 19.03 17.94 4.20
CA LEU A 118 19.59 17.06 3.19
C LEU A 118 19.60 17.74 1.82
N SER A 119 20.57 17.33 1.02
CA SER A 119 20.72 17.77 -0.36
C SER A 119 20.92 16.54 -1.23
N LEU A 120 20.06 16.35 -2.23
CA LEU A 120 20.16 15.24 -3.17
C LEU A 120 19.53 15.60 -4.51
N GLN A 121 20.04 14.95 -5.55
CA GLN A 121 19.52 15.07 -6.89
C GLN A 121 19.37 13.66 -7.47
N LEU A 122 18.14 13.27 -7.78
CA LEU A 122 17.82 11.96 -8.32
C LEU A 122 17.06 12.15 -9.64
N ASN A 123 17.41 11.35 -10.63
CA ASN A 123 16.77 11.38 -11.94
C ASN A 123 16.30 9.98 -12.31
N ASN A 124 15.11 9.91 -12.92
CA ASN A 124 14.52 8.66 -13.42
C ASN A 124 14.53 7.52 -12.39
N ILE A 125 14.06 7.82 -11.17
CA ILE A 125 14.15 6.89 -10.04
C ILE A 125 12.75 6.44 -9.60
N PRO A 126 12.53 5.16 -9.25
CA PRO A 126 11.27 4.74 -8.66
C PRO A 126 11.09 5.34 -7.26
N LEU A 127 9.83 5.59 -6.89
CA LEU A 127 9.46 6.22 -5.63
C LEU A 127 9.99 5.47 -4.40
N THR A 128 9.98 4.14 -4.43
CA THR A 128 10.56 3.32 -3.34
C THR A 128 12.03 3.65 -3.13
N GLU A 129 12.82 3.65 -4.20
CA GLU A 129 14.26 3.97 -4.14
C GLU A 129 14.48 5.42 -3.70
N ALA A 130 13.66 6.37 -4.18
CA ALA A 130 13.74 7.76 -3.74
C ALA A 130 13.54 7.90 -2.21
N ILE A 131 12.53 7.23 -1.66
CA ILE A 131 12.26 7.24 -0.21
C ILE A 131 13.41 6.61 0.57
N GLU A 132 13.93 5.46 0.11
CA GLU A 132 15.08 4.82 0.75
C GLU A 132 16.33 5.71 0.70
N TYR A 133 16.56 6.41 -0.40
CA TYR A 133 17.69 7.32 -0.56
C TYR A 133 17.58 8.54 0.36
N ILE A 134 16.41 9.19 0.41
CA ILE A 134 16.12 10.31 1.32
C ILE A 134 16.35 9.88 2.77
N ALA A 135 15.79 8.73 3.16
CA ALA A 135 15.97 8.18 4.50
C ALA A 135 17.46 7.97 4.81
N ARG A 136 18.19 7.32 3.90
CA ARG A 136 19.61 7.02 4.07
C ARG A 136 20.46 8.28 4.23
N VAL A 137 20.24 9.31 3.41
CA VAL A 137 20.97 10.59 3.49
C VAL A 137 20.67 11.30 4.80
N ALA A 138 19.43 11.21 5.30
CA ALA A 138 19.04 11.76 6.59
C ALA A 138 19.56 10.95 7.80
N GLY A 139 20.20 9.79 7.58
CA GLY A 139 20.61 8.88 8.66
C GLY A 139 19.46 8.08 9.25
N ALA A 140 18.41 7.85 8.46
CA ALA A 140 17.23 7.07 8.79
C ALA A 140 17.11 5.83 7.90
N ARG A 141 16.16 4.96 8.24
CA ARG A 141 15.73 3.81 7.44
C ARG A 141 14.24 3.90 7.16
N ALA A 142 13.85 3.57 5.93
CA ALA A 142 12.45 3.46 5.54
C ALA A 142 11.90 2.06 5.90
N VAL A 143 10.77 2.04 6.60
CA VAL A 143 10.02 0.84 6.96
C VAL A 143 8.65 0.93 6.30
N TYR A 144 8.37 0.05 5.35
CA TYR A 144 7.10 0.02 4.62
C TYR A 144 6.10 -0.82 5.39
N GLU A 145 5.10 -0.17 6.00
CA GLU A 145 3.96 -0.81 6.65
C GLU A 145 2.80 -1.02 5.66
N GLN A 146 1.69 -1.59 6.15
CA GLN A 146 0.49 -1.84 5.35
C GLN A 146 -0.20 -0.54 4.87
N HIS A 147 -0.10 0.56 5.65
CA HIS A 147 -0.80 1.83 5.38
C HIS A 147 0.10 3.08 5.36
N ALA A 148 1.39 2.96 5.71
CA ALA A 148 2.31 4.09 5.76
C ALA A 148 3.77 3.65 5.54
N VAL A 149 4.65 4.61 5.26
CA VAL A 149 6.09 4.40 5.30
C VAL A 149 6.64 5.13 6.52
N MET A 150 7.22 4.40 7.46
CA MET A 150 7.86 5.00 8.63
C MET A 150 9.34 5.26 8.36
N LEU A 151 9.80 6.47 8.65
CA LEU A 151 11.22 6.80 8.70
C LEU A 151 11.69 6.71 10.16
N VAL A 152 12.62 5.79 10.41
CA VAL A 152 13.21 5.54 11.74
C VAL A 152 14.68 5.90 11.77
N SER A 153 15.15 6.56 12.83
CA SER A 153 16.56 6.93 12.96
C SER A 153 17.45 5.69 13.06
N LEU A 154 18.53 5.65 12.28
CA LEU A 154 19.55 4.60 12.39
C LEU A 154 20.38 4.78 13.67
N ALA A 155 20.54 6.03 14.12
CA ALA A 155 21.32 6.36 15.32
C ALA A 155 20.65 5.92 16.63
N GLY A 156 19.33 5.68 16.62
CA GLY A 156 18.55 5.24 17.79
C GLY A 156 18.52 3.72 18.04
N SER A 157 19.15 2.91 17.17
CA SER A 157 19.31 1.47 17.40
C SER A 157 20.55 1.14 18.23
N GLY A 158 20.76 1.92 19.30
CA GLY A 158 21.63 1.58 20.40
C GLY A 158 20.85 0.75 21.41
N THR A 159 21.10 -0.56 21.41
CA THR A 159 20.86 -1.49 22.52
C THR A 159 21.12 -0.85 23.89
N PRO A 160 20.36 -1.26 24.91
CA PRO A 160 20.99 -2.07 25.96
C PRO A 160 20.68 -3.56 25.79
#